data_AF-A0A930EZG1-F1
#
_entry.id   AF-A0A930EZG1-F1
#
_cell.length_a   1.000
_cell.length_b   1.000
_cell.length_c   1.000
_cell.angle_alpha   90.00
_cell.angle_beta   90.00
_cell.angle_gamma   90.00
#
_symmetry.space_group_name_H-M   'P 1'
#
loop_
_entity.id
_entity.type
_entity.pdbx_description
1 polymer ?
#
loop_
_entity_poly.entity_id
_entity_poly.type
_entity_poly.pdbx_seq_one_letter_code
_entity_poly.pdbx_strand_id
1 'polypeptide(L)'
;MKNTKTLLGIVAVFLLLFGIYKLSTFAIFDEEFKEIETISIPNKNYMIKIYHIPSNASSQSYIQIRKSENGVEEVLQNYDRYDHINGYSIRKDTLKLKLGNYILSKQEEKTFLLP
;
A
#
# COMPACT_ATOMS: atom_id res chain seq x y z
N MET A 1 -49.94 17.67 16.49
CA MET A 1 -49.48 16.26 16.66
C MET A 1 -49.32 15.48 15.35
N LYS A 2 -50.08 15.75 14.28
CA LYS A 2 -49.97 15.01 13.00
C LYS A 2 -48.65 15.29 12.27
N ASN A 3 -48.24 16.56 12.21
CA ASN A 3 -47.04 17.01 11.50
C ASN A 3 -45.74 16.56 12.19
N THR A 4 -45.75 16.39 13.52
CA THR A 4 -44.58 15.96 14.29
C THR A 4 -44.19 14.51 13.98
N LYS A 5 -45.17 13.62 13.76
CA LYS A 5 -44.91 12.22 13.35
C LYS A 5 -44.36 12.15 11.92
N THR A 6 -44.89 12.97 11.02
CA THR A 6 -44.39 13.08 9.64
C THR A 6 -42.96 13.62 9.60
N LEU A 7 -42.66 14.66 10.39
CA LEU A 7 -41.32 15.22 10.53
C LEU A 7 -40.32 14.19 11.07
N LEU A 8 -40.72 13.42 12.10
CA LEU A 8 -39.88 12.37 12.68
C LEU A 8 -39.54 11.28 11.66
N GLY A 9 -40.52 10.89 10.84
CA GLY A 9 -40.32 9.93 9.75
C GLY A 9 -39.33 10.43 8.69
N ILE A 10 -39.42 11.71 8.31
CA ILE A 10 -38.48 12.33 7.35
C ILE A 10 -37.06 12.34 7.91
N VAL A 11 -36.88 12.74 9.17
CA VAL A 11 -35.57 12.75 9.83
C VAL A 11 -34.98 11.34 9.92
N ALA A 12 -35.80 10.34 10.25
CA ALA A 12 -35.36 8.95 10.31
C ALA A 12 -34.88 8.43 8.93
N VAL A 13 -35.61 8.74 7.86
CA VAL A 13 -35.21 8.38 6.49
C VAL A 13 -33.91 9.10 6.10
N PHE A 14 -33.75 10.37 6.47
CA PHE A 14 -32.53 11.12 6.17
C PHE A 14 -31.30 10.57 6.88
N LEU A 15 -31.44 10.20 8.17
CA LEU A 15 -30.37 9.55 8.93
C LEU A 15 -30.02 8.18 8.36
N LEU A 16 -31.01 7.42 7.89
CA LEU A 16 -30.80 6.12 7.28
C LEU A 16 -30.06 6.23 5.95
N LEU A 17 -30.46 7.17 5.09
CA LEU A 17 -29.76 7.47 3.84
C LEU A 17 -28.33 7.96 4.08
N PHE A 18 -28.13 8.81 5.09
CA PHE A 18 -26.80 9.28 5.49
C PHE A 18 -25.91 8.14 6.00
N GLY A 19 -26.46 7.23 6.79
CA GLY A 19 -25.77 6.04 7.27
C GLY A 19 -25.35 5.11 6.12
N ILE A 20 -26.26 4.83 5.18
CA ILE A 20 -25.95 4.06 3.98
C ILE A 20 -24.85 4.75 3.17
N TYR A 21 -24.97 6.05 2.93
CA TYR A 21 -23.95 6.82 2.20
C TYR A 21 -22.58 6.69 2.87
N LYS A 22 -22.51 6.91 4.19
CA LYS A 22 -21.26 6.77 4.95
C LYS A 22 -20.68 5.37 4.82
N LEU A 23 -21.48 4.32 4.99
CA LEU A 23 -21.05 2.93 4.82
C LEU A 23 -20.57 2.62 3.40
N SER A 24 -21.26 3.13 2.38
CA SER A 24 -20.87 2.96 0.96
C SER A 24 -19.60 3.72 0.59
N THR A 25 -19.32 4.85 1.25
CA THR A 25 -18.09 5.64 1.06
C THR A 25 -16.96 5.27 2.03
N PHE A 26 -17.21 4.36 2.98
CA PHE A 26 -16.21 3.93 3.94
C PHE A 26 -15.25 2.98 3.23
N ALA A 27 -14.16 3.53 2.71
CA ALA A 27 -13.06 2.76 2.16
C ALA A 27 -12.30 2.12 3.34
N ILE A 28 -12.78 0.96 3.81
CA ILE A 28 -12.12 0.14 4.85
C ILE A 28 -10.69 -0.25 4.44
N PHE A 29 -10.38 -0.18 3.15
CA PHE A 29 -9.15 -0.71 2.55
C PHE A 29 -8.32 0.34 1.82
N ASP A 30 -8.54 1.63 2.06
CA ASP A 30 -7.57 2.67 1.71
C ASP A 30 -6.38 2.62 2.69
N GLU A 31 -5.82 1.42 2.91
CA GLU A 31 -4.44 1.31 3.40
C GLU A 31 -3.58 1.88 2.28
N GLU A 32 -3.33 3.19 2.33
CA GLU A 32 -2.49 3.92 1.38
C GLU A 32 -1.14 3.21 1.31
N PHE A 33 -0.97 2.35 0.29
CA PHE A 33 0.31 1.78 -0.04
C PHE A 33 1.24 2.93 -0.37
N LYS A 34 2.20 3.17 0.52
CA LYS A 34 3.10 4.29 0.34
C LYS A 34 4.20 3.87 -0.61
N GLU A 35 4.20 4.43 -1.81
CA GLU A 35 5.35 4.33 -2.70
C GLU A 35 6.56 4.99 -2.02
N ILE A 36 7.61 4.20 -1.81
CA ILE A 36 8.87 4.65 -1.20
C ILE A 36 9.80 5.16 -2.27
N GLU A 37 9.94 4.40 -3.35
CA GLU A 37 10.94 4.65 -4.38
C GLU A 37 10.49 4.05 -5.72
N THR A 38 10.81 4.73 -6.80
CA THR A 38 10.64 4.22 -8.17
C THR A 38 11.97 4.25 -8.89
N ILE A 39 12.42 3.09 -9.37
CA ILE A 39 13.75 2.89 -9.93
C ILE A 39 13.62 2.47 -11.40
N SER A 40 14.17 3.29 -12.30
CA SER A 40 14.30 2.91 -13.71
C SER A 40 15.47 1.93 -13.90
N ILE A 41 15.23 0.82 -14.59
CA ILE A 41 16.26 -0.19 -14.83
C ILE A 41 17.00 0.13 -16.15
N PRO A 42 18.34 0.24 -16.14
CA PRO A 42 19.11 0.52 -17.35
C PRO A 42 18.83 -0.51 -18.45
N ASN A 43 18.61 -0.04 -19.68
CA ASN A 43 18.37 -0.86 -20.87
C ASN A 43 17.13 -1.79 -20.81
N LYS A 44 16.18 -1.51 -19.91
CA LYS A 44 14.89 -2.23 -19.82
C LYS A 44 13.74 -1.23 -19.93
N ASN A 45 12.63 -1.65 -20.54
CA ASN A 45 11.43 -0.81 -20.69
C ASN A 45 10.42 -1.03 -19.54
N TYR A 46 10.91 -1.13 -18.31
CA TYR A 46 10.10 -1.24 -17.11
C TYR A 46 10.76 -0.51 -15.95
N MET A 47 9.96 -0.19 -14.94
CA MET A 47 10.43 0.39 -13.68
C MET A 47 10.21 -0.61 -12.54
N ILE A 48 11.05 -0.54 -11.52
CA ILE A 48 10.82 -1.20 -10.26
C ILE A 48 10.26 -0.18 -9.28
N LYS A 49 9.08 -0.46 -8.77
CA LYS A 49 8.45 0.35 -7.72
C LYS A 49 8.55 -0.38 -6.40
N ILE A 50 8.83 0.37 -5.34
CA ILE A 50 8.94 -0.19 -4.00
C ILE A 50 7.92 0.47 -3.09
N TYR A 51 7.09 -0.33 -2.47
CA TYR A 51 6.01 0.10 -1.59
C TYR A 51 6.28 -0.32 -0.15
N HIS A 52 5.91 0.55 0.78
CA HIS A 52 5.67 0.15 2.16
C HIS A 52 4.20 -0.21 2.31
N ILE A 53 3.94 -1.44 2.73
CA ILE A 53 2.61 -1.91 3.06
C ILE A 53 2.50 -1.91 4.58
N PRO A 54 1.62 -1.06 5.16
CA PRO A 54 1.45 -1.01 6.60
C PRO A 54 0.92 -2.35 7.13
N SER A 55 1.14 -2.59 8.42
CA SER A 55 0.56 -3.76 9.08
C SER A 55 -0.96 -3.61 9.18
N ASN A 56 -1.66 -4.74 9.09
CA ASN A 56 -3.10 -4.82 9.30
C ASN A 56 -3.45 -5.94 10.28
N ALA A 57 -4.74 -6.23 10.45
CA ALA A 57 -5.20 -7.21 11.43
C ALA A 57 -4.63 -8.63 11.21
N SER A 58 -4.24 -8.98 9.98
CA SER A 58 -3.76 -10.32 9.63
C SER A 58 -2.29 -10.37 9.24
N SER A 59 -1.64 -9.23 9.01
CA SER A 59 -0.27 -9.17 8.46
C SER A 59 0.59 -8.11 9.15
N GLN A 60 1.86 -8.45 9.38
CA GLN A 60 2.87 -7.45 9.77
C GLN A 60 3.18 -6.53 8.59
N SER A 61 3.76 -5.35 8.87
CA SER A 61 4.21 -4.46 7.79
C SER A 61 5.33 -5.10 6.98
N TYR A 62 5.38 -4.75 5.70
CA TYR A 62 6.36 -5.31 4.78
C TYR A 62 6.72 -4.34 3.65
N ILE A 63 7.89 -4.58 3.06
CA ILE A 63 8.32 -3.92 1.83
C ILE A 63 7.92 -4.80 0.65
N GLN A 64 7.24 -4.21 -0.33
CA GLN A 64 6.82 -4.90 -1.55
C GLN A 64 7.52 -4.31 -2.76
N ILE A 65 8.13 -5.17 -3.57
CA ILE A 65 8.72 -4.82 -4.85
C ILE A 65 7.74 -5.18 -5.96
N ARG A 66 7.50 -4.23 -6.86
CA ARG A 66 6.69 -4.41 -8.05
C ARG A 66 7.45 -4.04 -9.32
N LYS A 67 7.20 -4.77 -10.39
CA LYS A 67 7.55 -4.38 -11.75
C LYS A 67 6.40 -3.57 -12.32
N SER A 68 6.68 -2.38 -12.83
CA SER A 68 5.72 -1.57 -13.58
C SER A 68 6.11 -1.51 -15.05
N GLU A 69 5.28 -2.05 -15.93
CA GLU A 69 5.49 -2.09 -17.37
C GLU A 69 4.17 -1.83 -18.08
N ASN A 70 4.13 -0.87 -19.01
CA ASN A 70 2.95 -0.50 -19.79
C ASN A 70 1.69 -0.20 -18.93
N GLY A 71 1.89 0.40 -17.75
CA GLY A 71 0.80 0.75 -16.82
C GLY A 71 0.27 -0.41 -15.98
N VAL A 72 0.84 -1.60 -16.11
CA VAL A 72 0.52 -2.78 -15.28
C VAL A 72 1.58 -2.94 -14.20
N GLU A 73 1.16 -3.19 -12.97
CA GLU A 73 2.05 -3.51 -11.86
C GLU A 73 1.96 -4.99 -11.47
N GLU A 74 3.10 -5.68 -11.47
CA GLU A 74 3.25 -7.07 -11.07
C GLU A 74 4.08 -7.15 -9.78
N VAL A 75 3.59 -7.86 -8.76
CA VAL A 75 4.36 -8.09 -7.53
C VAL A 75 5.47 -9.09 -7.80
N LEU A 76 6.71 -8.68 -7.54
CA LEU A 76 7.90 -9.53 -7.71
C LEU A 76 8.33 -10.20 -6.40
N GLN A 77 8.30 -9.46 -5.29
CA GLN A 77 8.82 -9.93 -4.02
C GLN A 77 8.23 -9.16 -2.84
N ASN A 78 7.96 -9.86 -1.74
CA ASN A 78 7.63 -9.27 -0.44
C ASN A 78 8.77 -9.53 0.56
N TYR A 79 9.07 -8.54 1.39
CA TYR A 79 9.99 -8.64 2.51
C TYR A 79 9.28 -8.29 3.80
N ASP A 80 8.81 -9.33 4.49
CA ASP A 80 8.11 -9.19 5.76
C ASP A 80 9.02 -8.60 6.83
N ARG A 81 8.43 -7.84 7.78
CA ARG A 81 9.11 -7.23 8.92
C ARG A 81 10.11 -6.15 8.55
N TYR A 82 9.93 -5.50 7.40
CA TYR A 82 10.69 -4.32 7.03
C TYR A 82 9.72 -3.18 6.75
N ASP A 83 10.10 -1.96 7.15
CA ASP A 83 9.26 -0.77 7.05
C ASP A 83 9.92 0.39 6.28
N HIS A 84 11.23 0.30 5.99
CA HIS A 84 11.93 1.29 5.18
C HIS A 84 13.11 0.71 4.38
N ILE A 85 13.62 1.53 3.46
CA ILE A 85 14.83 1.28 2.69
C ILE A 85 15.86 2.34 3.05
N ASN A 86 17.07 1.89 3.40
CA ASN A 86 18.23 2.75 3.71
C ASN A 86 19.10 3.02 2.47
N GLY A 87 18.86 2.31 1.37
CA GLY A 87 19.52 2.53 0.11
C GLY A 87 19.41 1.32 -0.82
N TYR A 88 19.78 1.53 -2.08
CA TYR A 88 19.79 0.49 -3.09
C TYR A 88 20.99 0.63 -4.03
N SER A 89 21.29 -0.43 -4.75
CA SER A 89 22.22 -0.39 -5.88
C SER A 89 21.80 -1.40 -6.95
N ILE A 90 21.97 -1.03 -8.21
CA ILE A 90 21.70 -1.91 -9.35
C ILE A 90 23.01 -2.23 -10.04
N ARG A 91 23.23 -3.51 -10.33
CA ARG A 91 24.31 -3.98 -11.19
C ARG A 91 23.78 -5.05 -12.13
N LYS A 92 23.79 -4.77 -13.44
CA LYS A 92 23.19 -5.64 -14.46
C LYS A 92 21.72 -5.96 -14.09
N ASP A 93 21.34 -7.23 -14.05
CA ASP A 93 20.01 -7.70 -13.68
C ASP A 93 19.90 -8.01 -12.18
N THR A 94 20.65 -7.32 -11.32
CA THR A 94 20.62 -7.55 -9.87
C THR A 94 20.36 -6.26 -9.13
N LEU A 95 19.28 -6.26 -8.35
CA LEU A 95 18.92 -5.21 -7.40
C LEU A 95 19.37 -5.63 -6.00
N LYS A 96 20.18 -4.80 -5.36
CA LYS A 96 20.57 -4.96 -3.97
C LYS A 96 19.91 -3.87 -3.14
N LEU A 97 19.23 -4.27 -2.08
CA LEU A 97 18.48 -3.40 -1.18
C LEU A 97 19.03 -3.49 0.23
N LYS A 98 19.16 -2.34 0.89
CA LYS A 98 19.40 -2.23 2.34
C LYS A 98 18.05 -1.99 3.01
N LEU A 99 17.46 -3.04 3.55
CA LEU A 99 16.17 -3.00 4.22
C LEU A 99 16.34 -2.76 5.72
N GLY A 100 15.41 -2.03 6.32
CA GLY A 100 15.42 -1.75 7.74
C GLY A 100 14.06 -1.94 8.42
N ASN A 101 14.11 -2.09 9.73
CA ASN A 101 12.96 -2.07 10.62
C ASN A 101 13.26 -1.14 11.80
N TYR A 102 12.52 -0.03 11.92
CA TYR A 102 12.77 0.94 12.99
C TYR A 102 12.50 0.36 14.38
N ILE A 103 11.43 -0.41 14.53
CA ILE A 103 10.99 -0.98 15.82
C ILE A 103 12.01 -1.99 16.35
N LEU A 104 12.51 -2.86 15.46
CA LEU A 104 13.46 -3.91 15.81
C LEU A 104 14.93 -3.44 15.75
N SER A 105 15.18 -2.19 15.36
CA SER A 105 16.53 -1.66 15.09
C SER A 105 17.36 -2.61 14.21
N LYS A 106 16.68 -3.23 13.25
CA LYS A 106 17.24 -4.30 12.41
C LYS A 106 17.55 -3.75 11.02
N GLN A 107 18.69 -4.11 10.48
CA GLN A 107 19.08 -3.79 9.10
C GLN A 107 19.66 -5.02 8.41
N GLU A 108 19.22 -5.29 7.19
CA GLU A 108 19.72 -6.39 6.37
C GLU A 108 19.89 -5.99 4.91
N GLU A 109 20.84 -6.62 4.23
CA GLU A 109 20.98 -6.52 2.79
C GLU A 109 20.28 -7.70 2.11
N LYS A 110 19.42 -7.41 1.14
CA LYS A 110 18.77 -8.41 0.29
C LYS A 110 19.15 -8.19 -1.15
N THR A 111 19.35 -9.30 -1.84
CA THR A 111 19.64 -9.33 -3.28
C THR A 111 18.46 -9.94 -3.99
N PHE A 112 18.03 -9.31 -5.08
CA PHE A 112 16.92 -9.72 -5.91
C PHE A 112 17.38 -9.74 -7.37
N LEU A 113 17.07 -10.84 -8.08
CA LEU A 113 17.34 -10.95 -9.51
C LEU A 113 16.17 -10.31 -10.26
N LEU A 114 16.47 -9.30 -11.06
CA LEU A 114 15.51 -8.59 -11.87
C LEU A 114 15.09 -9.46 -13.07
N PRO A 115 13.82 -9.40 -13.47
CA PRO A 115 13.33 -10.09 -14.68
C PRO A 115 13.83 -9.47 -16.00
#